data_AF-A0A520R1B1-F1
#
_entry.id   AF-A0A520R1B1-F1
#
_cell.length_a   1.000
_cell.length_b   1.000
_cell.length_c   1.000
_cell.angle_alpha   90.00
_cell.angle_beta   90.00
_cell.angle_gamma   90.00
#
_symmetry.space_group_name_H-M   'P 1'
#
loop_
_entity.id
_entity.type
_entity.pdbx_description
1 polymer ?
#
loop_
_entity_poly.entity_id
_entity_poly.type
_entity_poly.pdbx_seq_one_letter_code
_entity_poly.pdbx_strand_id
1 'polypeptide(L)'
;MNFFGHAVAALWEDDDPRWVLGAMMPDFASMCGTRFREAADDVVSAGVDHHHAADLVFHGLPTFLYWCNGGAEVLEARGVGRGASRAVAHVGTELLLDGVLLERHPEARALYLEAIQLPAAPLGLAFHGGPEPFEQLQSRLQDHGLPDGYRDPKEVARRLERILSRRPRLAIRDEELPTITAWLTQTRDELEERAEALCDELRHGLDAVDTVRHRRAILGGPNVSSVTASPSPEDPESV
;
A
#
# COMPACT_ATOMS: atom_id res chain seq x y z
N MET A 1 2.24 -1.64 -0.94
CA MET A 1 2.57 -1.11 0.40
C MET A 1 3.05 0.31 0.26
N ASN A 2 2.12 1.23 0.44
CA ASN A 2 2.22 2.68 0.33
C ASN A 2 1.53 3.29 1.56
N PHE A 3 1.89 2.82 2.75
CA PHE A 3 1.17 3.14 3.98
C PHE A 3 1.17 4.65 4.26
N PHE A 4 2.25 5.35 3.89
CA PHE A 4 2.29 6.80 4.07
C PHE A 4 1.39 7.51 3.05
N GLY A 5 1.31 7.01 1.82
CA GLY A 5 0.33 7.45 0.83
C GLY A 5 -1.11 7.28 1.31
N HIS A 6 -1.43 6.20 2.00
CA HIS A 6 -2.73 6.02 2.66
C HIS A 6 -2.96 7.02 3.80
N ALA A 7 -1.94 7.38 4.57
CA ALA A 7 -2.06 8.45 5.56
C ALA A 7 -2.36 9.81 4.92
N VAL A 8 -1.72 10.12 3.78
CA VAL A 8 -1.99 11.35 3.02
C VAL A 8 -3.41 11.37 2.46
N ALA A 9 -3.88 10.24 1.89
CA ALA A 9 -5.24 10.14 1.38
C ALA A 9 -6.29 10.29 2.49
N ALA A 10 -6.06 9.64 3.63
CA ALA A 10 -6.94 9.70 4.79
C ALA A 10 -7.11 11.13 5.34
N LEU A 11 -6.03 11.92 5.31
CA LEU A 11 -6.01 13.31 5.76
C LEU A 11 -6.88 14.26 4.92
N TRP A 12 -7.30 13.85 3.72
CA TRP A 12 -8.24 14.66 2.93
C TRP A 12 -9.64 14.67 3.56
N GLU A 13 -9.96 13.69 4.40
CA GLU A 13 -11.28 13.52 5.00
C GLU A 13 -11.31 13.86 6.49
N ASP A 14 -10.33 13.35 7.27
CA ASP A 14 -10.31 13.50 8.73
C ASP A 14 -8.85 13.49 9.24
N ASP A 15 -8.58 14.30 10.26
CA ASP A 15 -7.28 14.41 10.92
C ASP A 15 -7.20 13.65 12.27
N ASP A 16 -8.21 12.85 12.62
CA ASP A 16 -8.15 11.96 13.79
C ASP A 16 -7.04 10.89 13.61
N PRO A 17 -6.04 10.82 14.51
CA PRO A 17 -4.97 9.84 14.41
C PRO A 17 -5.45 8.38 14.38
N ARG A 18 -6.64 8.08 14.93
CA ARG A 18 -7.25 6.73 14.87
C ARG A 18 -7.73 6.39 13.46
N TRP A 19 -8.29 7.37 12.75
CA TRP A 19 -8.71 7.23 11.36
C TRP A 19 -7.49 6.96 10.46
N VAL A 20 -6.45 7.78 10.62
CA VAL A 20 -5.18 7.63 9.90
C VAL A 20 -4.51 6.28 10.22
N LEU A 21 -4.52 5.84 11.49
CA LEU A 21 -4.04 4.51 11.87
C LEU A 21 -4.82 3.41 11.15
N GLY A 22 -6.14 3.51 11.09
CA GLY A 22 -7.00 2.60 10.34
C GLY A 22 -6.62 2.52 8.87
N ALA A 23 -6.38 3.66 8.23
CA ALA A 23 -6.00 3.74 6.82
C ALA A 23 -4.64 3.07 6.51
N MET A 24 -3.74 2.98 7.48
CA MET A 24 -2.43 2.31 7.34
C MET A 24 -2.46 0.84 7.76
N MET A 25 -3.50 0.40 8.47
CA MET A 25 -3.53 -0.88 9.17
C MET A 25 -3.37 -2.10 8.24
N PRO A 26 -4.02 -2.17 7.06
CA PRO A 26 -3.86 -3.33 6.18
C PRO A 26 -2.43 -3.46 5.62
N ASP A 27 -1.75 -2.34 5.39
CA ASP A 27 -0.33 -2.33 5.02
C ASP A 27 0.56 -2.78 6.18
N PHE A 28 0.31 -2.32 7.41
CA PHE A 28 1.01 -2.80 8.59
C PHE A 28 0.82 -4.30 8.82
N ALA A 29 -0.39 -4.82 8.61
CA ALA A 29 -0.64 -6.26 8.68
C ALA A 29 0.20 -7.03 7.64
N SER A 30 0.28 -6.50 6.42
CA SER A 30 1.13 -7.05 5.34
C SER A 30 2.62 -7.02 5.70
N MET A 31 3.10 -5.92 6.31
CA MET A 31 4.48 -5.79 6.81
C MET A 31 4.82 -6.80 7.92
N CYS A 32 3.83 -7.15 8.75
CA CYS A 32 3.94 -8.19 9.78
C CYS A 32 3.85 -9.61 9.22
N GLY A 33 3.47 -9.79 7.95
CA GLY A 33 3.18 -11.10 7.38
C GLY A 33 1.93 -11.77 7.96
N THR A 34 0.99 -10.97 8.49
CA THR A 34 -0.31 -11.43 8.99
C THR A 34 -1.46 -10.74 8.25
N ARG A 35 -2.70 -10.95 8.70
CA ARG A 35 -3.89 -10.27 8.21
C ARG A 35 -4.58 -9.59 9.38
N PHE A 36 -4.91 -8.31 9.19
CA PHE A 36 -5.81 -7.60 10.07
C PHE A 36 -7.19 -8.28 10.06
N ARG A 37 -7.85 -8.37 11.22
CA ARG A 37 -9.17 -8.98 11.34
C ARG A 37 -10.25 -7.93 11.56
N GLU A 38 -10.08 -7.12 12.60
CA GLU A 38 -11.05 -6.11 13.03
C GLU A 38 -10.42 -5.15 14.05
N ALA A 39 -11.05 -4.00 14.23
CA ALA A 39 -10.85 -3.10 15.36
C ALA A 39 -12.18 -2.97 16.11
N ALA A 40 -12.13 -2.81 17.43
CA ALA A 40 -13.31 -2.50 18.22
C ALA A 40 -13.66 -1.00 18.20
N ASP A 41 -12.68 -0.15 17.90
CA ASP A 41 -12.88 1.29 17.70
C ASP A 41 -13.45 1.56 16.30
N ASP A 42 -14.63 2.19 16.25
CA ASP A 42 -15.36 2.48 15.01
C ASP A 42 -14.58 3.41 14.07
N VAL A 43 -13.78 4.33 14.61
CA VAL A 43 -12.99 5.29 13.80
C VAL A 43 -11.84 4.57 13.10
N VAL A 44 -11.16 3.66 13.81
CA VAL A 44 -10.13 2.79 13.19
C VAL A 44 -10.76 1.90 12.13
N SER A 45 -11.92 1.28 12.42
CA SER A 45 -12.60 0.42 11.44
C SER A 45 -12.99 1.19 10.18
N ALA A 46 -13.50 2.41 10.32
CA ALA A 46 -13.85 3.24 9.18
C ALA A 46 -12.60 3.66 8.36
N GLY A 47 -11.46 3.92 9.03
CA GLY A 47 -10.19 4.16 8.34
C GLY A 47 -9.71 2.95 7.52
N VAL A 48 -9.94 1.72 8.01
CA VAL A 48 -9.64 0.48 7.25
C VAL A 48 -10.53 0.37 6.00
N ASP A 49 -11.80 0.74 6.10
CA ASP A 49 -12.68 0.78 4.93
C ASP A 49 -12.24 1.83 3.91
N HIS A 50 -11.75 2.99 4.38
CA HIS A 50 -11.14 4.01 3.52
C HIS A 50 -9.88 3.47 2.83
N HIS A 51 -8.99 2.76 3.55
CA HIS A 51 -7.83 2.08 2.94
C HIS A 51 -8.25 1.23 1.75
N HIS A 52 -9.23 0.33 1.93
CA HIS A 52 -9.65 -0.57 0.86
C HIS A 52 -10.25 0.17 -0.34
N ALA A 53 -10.96 1.28 -0.12
CA ALA A 53 -11.45 2.12 -1.20
C ALA A 53 -10.30 2.82 -1.94
N ALA A 54 -9.39 3.45 -1.21
CA ALA A 54 -8.23 4.15 -1.76
C ALA A 54 -7.31 3.20 -2.52
N ASP A 55 -7.03 2.02 -1.96
CA ASP A 55 -6.17 0.99 -2.56
C ASP A 55 -6.76 0.49 -3.88
N LEU A 56 -8.07 0.20 -3.90
CA LEU A 56 -8.77 -0.22 -5.10
C LEU A 56 -8.72 0.84 -6.21
N VAL A 57 -8.96 2.11 -5.86
CA VAL A 57 -8.94 3.20 -6.83
C VAL A 57 -7.51 3.42 -7.34
N PHE A 58 -6.54 3.53 -6.43
CA PHE A 58 -5.13 3.77 -6.74
C PHE A 58 -4.58 2.75 -7.74
N HIS A 59 -4.85 1.47 -7.51
CA HIS A 59 -4.42 0.38 -8.38
C HIS A 59 -5.06 0.41 -9.78
N GLY A 60 -6.17 1.11 -9.95
CA GLY A 60 -6.84 1.33 -11.23
C GLY A 60 -6.41 2.60 -11.97
N LEU A 61 -5.61 3.48 -11.35
CA LEU A 61 -5.26 4.77 -11.95
C LEU A 61 -4.36 4.60 -13.19
N PRO A 62 -4.66 5.28 -14.31
CA PRO A 62 -3.82 5.23 -15.51
C PRO A 62 -2.36 5.61 -15.23
N THR A 63 -2.16 6.62 -14.37
CA THR A 63 -0.83 7.12 -14.03
C THR A 63 -0.02 6.09 -13.23
N PHE A 64 -0.64 5.37 -12.28
CA PHE A 64 0.04 4.27 -11.58
C PHE A 64 0.32 3.06 -12.49
N LEU A 65 -0.64 2.69 -13.33
CA LEU A 65 -0.49 1.59 -14.29
C LEU A 65 0.59 1.86 -15.34
N TYR A 66 0.82 3.12 -15.71
CA TYR A 66 1.92 3.53 -16.60
C TYR A 66 3.28 3.13 -16.02
N TRP A 67 3.57 3.44 -14.75
CA TRP A 67 4.83 3.05 -14.13
C TRP A 67 4.94 1.55 -13.89
N CYS A 68 3.85 0.89 -13.49
CA CYS A 68 3.85 -0.56 -13.27
C CYS A 68 4.16 -1.33 -14.55
N ASN A 69 3.41 -1.05 -15.64
CA ASN A 69 3.54 -1.80 -16.89
C ASN A 69 4.78 -1.36 -17.67
N GLY A 70 4.96 -0.04 -17.87
CA GLY A 70 6.10 0.50 -18.58
C GLY A 70 7.42 0.25 -17.86
N GLY A 71 7.42 0.35 -16.53
CA GLY A 71 8.59 0.05 -15.71
C GLY A 71 9.01 -1.41 -15.80
N ALA A 72 8.05 -2.34 -15.75
CA ALA A 72 8.34 -3.77 -15.92
C ALA A 72 8.96 -4.06 -17.30
N GLU A 73 8.38 -3.51 -18.38
CA GLU A 73 8.92 -3.64 -19.74
C GLU A 73 10.34 -3.10 -19.86
N VAL A 74 10.60 -1.92 -19.30
CA VAL A 74 11.93 -1.28 -19.32
C VAL A 74 12.96 -2.11 -18.54
N LEU A 75 12.60 -2.62 -17.35
CA LEU A 75 13.49 -3.45 -16.54
C LEU A 75 13.79 -4.79 -17.23
N GLU A 76 12.78 -5.44 -17.81
CA GLU A 76 12.95 -6.68 -18.59
C GLU A 76 13.87 -6.47 -19.79
N ALA A 77 13.65 -5.39 -20.56
CA ALA A 77 14.50 -5.04 -21.69
C ALA A 77 15.96 -4.77 -21.31
N ARG A 78 16.20 -4.36 -20.05
CA ARG A 78 17.54 -4.14 -19.48
C ARG A 78 18.12 -5.38 -18.79
N GLY A 79 17.48 -6.54 -18.92
CA GLY A 79 18.00 -7.84 -18.47
C GLY A 79 17.63 -8.23 -17.04
N VAL A 80 16.73 -7.51 -16.38
CA VAL A 80 16.18 -7.91 -15.08
C VAL A 80 15.18 -9.04 -15.28
N GLY A 81 15.21 -10.06 -14.42
CA GLY A 81 14.30 -11.19 -14.50
C GLY A 81 12.83 -10.76 -14.42
N ARG A 82 11.97 -11.30 -15.29
CA ARG A 82 10.55 -10.94 -15.43
C ARG A 82 9.78 -10.78 -14.10
N GLY A 83 9.96 -11.72 -13.17
CA GLY A 83 9.30 -11.66 -11.87
C GLY A 83 9.80 -10.49 -11.01
N ALA A 84 11.11 -10.27 -10.97
CA ALA A 84 11.72 -9.14 -10.29
C ALA A 84 11.31 -7.82 -10.96
N SER A 85 11.32 -7.72 -12.30
CA SER A 85 10.89 -6.52 -13.03
C SER A 85 9.48 -6.08 -12.65
N ARG A 86 8.51 -7.00 -12.64
CA ARG A 86 7.13 -6.69 -12.24
C ARG A 86 7.02 -6.30 -10.77
N ALA A 87 7.73 -7.00 -9.88
CA ALA A 87 7.68 -6.72 -8.45
C ALA A 87 8.33 -5.37 -8.13
N VAL A 88 9.48 -5.06 -8.74
CA VAL A 88 10.19 -3.78 -8.60
C VAL A 88 9.37 -2.64 -9.19
N ALA A 89 8.80 -2.81 -10.39
CA ALA A 89 8.00 -1.77 -11.02
C ALA A 89 6.75 -1.42 -10.20
N HIS A 90 6.16 -2.40 -9.54
CA HIS A 90 4.98 -2.20 -8.70
C HIS A 90 5.37 -1.69 -7.31
N VAL A 91 6.03 -2.53 -6.50
CA VAL A 91 6.35 -2.22 -5.10
C VAL A 91 7.39 -1.09 -5.00
N GLY A 92 8.33 -1.00 -5.95
CA GLY A 92 9.31 0.09 -5.97
C GLY A 92 8.66 1.44 -6.21
N THR A 93 7.67 1.53 -7.10
CA THR A 93 6.90 2.75 -7.33
C THR A 93 6.10 3.16 -6.09
N GLU A 94 5.44 2.21 -5.42
CA GLU A 94 4.73 2.48 -4.15
C GLU A 94 5.67 3.04 -3.07
N LEU A 95 6.83 2.41 -2.86
CA LEU A 95 7.80 2.84 -1.86
C LEU A 95 8.37 4.23 -2.19
N LEU A 96 8.73 4.49 -3.45
CA LEU A 96 9.21 5.81 -3.87
C LEU A 96 8.11 6.87 -3.73
N LEU A 97 6.86 6.53 -4.04
CA LEU A 97 5.73 7.45 -3.90
C LEU A 97 5.55 7.85 -2.43
N ASP A 98 5.63 6.92 -1.47
CA ASP A 98 5.62 7.27 -0.05
C ASP A 98 6.77 8.23 0.30
N GLY A 99 7.97 8.03 -0.26
CA GLY A 99 9.09 8.95 -0.08
C GLY A 99 8.84 10.35 -0.63
N VAL A 100 8.26 10.47 -1.82
CA VAL A 100 7.89 11.76 -2.43
C VAL A 100 6.77 12.45 -1.64
N LEU A 101 5.75 11.69 -1.23
CA LEU A 101 4.64 12.22 -0.44
C LEU A 101 5.09 12.67 0.95
N LEU A 102 6.06 11.95 1.55
CA LEU A 102 6.69 12.36 2.79
C LEU A 102 7.25 13.77 2.63
N GLU A 103 7.98 14.08 1.56
CA GLU A 103 8.52 15.42 1.30
C GLU A 103 7.45 16.51 1.17
N ARG A 104 6.36 16.20 0.45
CA ARG A 104 5.33 17.17 0.06
C ARG A 104 4.27 17.45 1.12
N HIS A 105 4.01 16.52 2.03
CA HIS A 105 2.92 16.60 3.01
C HIS A 105 3.44 16.60 4.46
N PRO A 106 4.04 17.69 4.95
CA PRO A 106 4.52 17.79 6.32
C PRO A 106 3.42 17.56 7.38
N GLU A 107 2.18 17.92 7.07
CA GLU A 107 1.00 17.68 7.91
C GLU A 107 0.75 16.19 8.15
N ALA A 108 0.88 15.35 7.12
CA ALA A 108 0.70 13.91 7.22
C ALA A 108 1.83 13.25 8.05
N ARG A 109 3.01 13.87 8.14
CA ARG A 109 4.11 13.36 8.99
C ARG A 109 3.75 13.40 10.47
N ALA A 110 3.19 14.53 10.91
CA ALA A 110 2.80 14.70 12.31
C ALA A 110 1.72 13.66 12.68
N LEU A 111 0.70 13.54 11.84
CA LEU A 111 -0.39 12.58 12.06
C LEU A 111 0.05 11.13 11.98
N TYR A 112 0.94 10.77 11.04
CA TYR A 112 1.56 9.45 11.02
C TYR A 112 2.25 9.15 12.35
N LEU A 113 3.05 10.10 12.86
CA LEU A 113 3.77 9.92 14.13
C LEU A 113 2.82 9.81 15.31
N GLU A 114 1.71 10.54 15.33
CA GLU A 114 0.68 10.41 16.37
C GLU A 114 -0.04 9.05 16.27
N ALA A 115 -0.42 8.64 15.06
CA ALA A 115 -1.14 7.40 14.79
C ALA A 115 -0.36 6.16 15.27
N ILE A 116 0.95 6.08 14.99
CA ILE A 116 1.76 4.93 15.41
C ILE A 116 2.00 4.86 16.93
N GLN A 117 1.74 5.94 17.67
CA GLN A 117 1.82 5.98 19.13
C GLN A 117 0.54 5.51 19.83
N LEU A 118 -0.56 5.35 19.09
CA LEU A 118 -1.83 4.92 19.68
C LEU A 118 -1.72 3.48 20.20
N PRO A 119 -2.15 3.21 21.45
CA PRO A 119 -2.05 1.88 22.03
C PRO A 119 -3.03 0.91 21.36
N ALA A 120 -2.53 -0.26 20.95
CA ALA A 120 -3.34 -1.27 20.25
C ALA A 120 -4.49 -1.83 21.11
N ALA A 121 -4.27 -2.05 22.41
CA ALA A 121 -5.23 -2.72 23.28
C ALA A 121 -6.53 -1.93 23.49
N PRO A 122 -6.53 -0.61 23.79
CA PRO A 122 -7.75 0.18 23.87
C PRO A 122 -8.55 0.27 22.56
N LEU A 123 -7.87 0.16 21.42
CA LEU A 123 -8.50 0.19 20.09
C LEU A 123 -9.06 -1.18 19.67
N GLY A 124 -8.79 -2.23 20.46
CA GLY A 124 -9.24 -3.59 20.17
C GLY A 124 -8.71 -4.13 18.84
N LEU A 125 -7.46 -3.80 18.47
CA LEU A 125 -6.87 -4.27 17.22
C LEU A 125 -6.65 -5.79 17.27
N ALA A 126 -7.30 -6.52 16.37
CA ALA A 126 -7.17 -7.96 16.28
C ALA A 126 -6.55 -8.40 14.96
N PHE A 127 -5.62 -9.35 15.05
CA PHE A 127 -4.91 -9.93 13.90
C PHE A 127 -5.05 -11.44 13.90
N HIS A 128 -4.95 -12.03 12.71
CA HIS A 128 -4.85 -13.47 12.58
C HIS A 128 -3.55 -13.98 13.22
N GLY A 129 -3.65 -14.99 14.09
CA GLY A 129 -2.49 -15.56 14.78
C GLY A 129 -2.00 -14.77 16.00
N GLY A 130 -2.73 -13.75 16.46
CA GLY A 130 -2.42 -12.99 17.68
C GLY A 130 -1.86 -11.59 17.43
N PRO A 131 -1.84 -10.71 18.44
CA PRO A 131 -1.40 -9.32 18.32
C PRO A 131 0.13 -9.16 18.25
N GLU A 132 0.91 -10.17 18.66
CA GLU A 132 2.35 -10.08 18.90
C GLU A 132 3.15 -9.60 17.67
N PRO A 133 2.87 -10.07 16.42
CA PRO A 133 3.58 -9.55 15.24
C PRO A 133 3.38 -8.05 15.05
N PHE A 134 2.16 -7.55 15.31
CA PHE A 134 1.85 -6.13 15.20
C PHE A 134 2.50 -5.33 16.33
N GLU A 135 2.46 -5.80 17.58
CA GLU A 135 3.14 -5.12 18.70
C GLU A 135 4.65 -4.96 18.43
N GLN A 136 5.29 -5.99 17.87
CA GLN A 136 6.70 -5.92 17.45
C GLN A 136 6.93 -4.96 16.27
N LEU A 137 6.00 -4.87 15.32
CA LEU A 137 6.07 -3.86 14.27
C LEU A 137 5.89 -2.46 14.85
N GLN A 138 4.88 -2.25 15.68
CA GLN A 138 4.56 -0.97 16.27
C GLN A 138 5.75 -0.41 17.06
N SER A 139 6.38 -1.22 17.92
CA SER A 139 7.62 -0.80 18.62
C SER A 139 8.72 -0.38 17.64
N ARG A 140 8.93 -1.12 16.54
CA ARG A 140 9.93 -0.72 15.52
C ARG A 140 9.55 0.55 14.78
N LEU A 141 8.27 0.76 14.49
CA LEU A 141 7.78 1.99 13.85
C LEU A 141 7.97 3.19 14.77
N GLN A 142 7.69 3.04 16.07
CA GLN A 142 7.88 4.07 17.08
C GLN A 142 9.37 4.43 17.25
N ASP A 143 10.25 3.42 17.26
CA ASP A 143 11.70 3.63 17.36
C ASP A 143 12.30 4.27 16.09
N HIS A 144 11.78 3.90 14.91
CA HIS A 144 12.30 4.39 13.63
C HIS A 144 11.74 5.76 13.25
N GLY A 145 10.48 6.04 13.58
CA GLY A 145 9.78 7.24 13.16
C GLY A 145 9.37 7.21 11.68
N LEU A 146 9.70 8.29 10.97
CA LEU A 146 9.33 8.47 9.57
C LEU A 146 10.08 7.51 8.64
N PRO A 147 9.48 7.05 7.53
CA PRO A 147 10.14 6.20 6.56
C PRO A 147 11.10 6.97 5.63
N ASP A 148 12.03 7.74 6.20
CA ASP A 148 12.94 8.63 5.43
C ASP A 148 13.75 7.88 4.37
N GLY A 149 14.05 6.59 4.59
CA GLY A 149 14.75 5.74 3.62
C GLY A 149 13.99 5.57 2.29
N TYR A 150 12.70 5.86 2.22
CA TYR A 150 11.93 5.77 0.98
C TYR A 150 12.22 6.91 0.01
N ARG A 151 12.88 7.98 0.48
CA ARG A 151 13.32 9.12 -0.32
C ARG A 151 14.58 8.80 -1.15
N ASP A 152 15.34 7.78 -0.77
CA ASP A 152 16.57 7.36 -1.46
C ASP A 152 16.33 6.10 -2.31
N PRO A 153 16.41 6.20 -3.65
CA PRO A 153 16.33 5.05 -4.55
C PRO A 153 17.26 3.87 -4.19
N LYS A 154 18.44 4.13 -3.61
CA LYS A 154 19.39 3.09 -3.19
C LYS A 154 18.91 2.32 -1.96
N GLU A 155 18.30 3.02 -1.00
CA GLU A 155 17.69 2.39 0.17
C GLU A 155 16.43 1.59 -0.24
N VAL A 156 15.64 2.12 -1.18
CA VAL A 156 14.50 1.39 -1.77
C VAL A 156 14.96 0.14 -2.48
N ALA A 157 16.02 0.19 -3.30
CA ALA A 157 16.58 -0.99 -3.97
C ALA A 157 17.00 -2.08 -2.98
N ARG A 158 17.75 -1.70 -1.92
CA ARG A 158 18.17 -2.63 -0.84
C ARG A 158 16.99 -3.19 -0.06
N ARG A 159 15.92 -2.41 0.11
CA ARG A 159 14.69 -2.89 0.76
C ARG A 159 13.95 -3.89 -0.13
N LEU A 160 13.82 -3.62 -1.43
CA LEU A 160 13.19 -4.54 -2.39
C LEU A 160 13.95 -5.88 -2.45
N GLU A 161 15.28 -5.85 -2.51
CA GLU A 161 16.10 -7.05 -2.46
C GLU A 161 15.78 -7.92 -1.23
N ARG A 162 15.78 -7.31 -0.04
CA ARG A 162 15.43 -8.03 1.20
C ARG A 162 14.02 -8.61 1.16
N ILE A 163 13.02 -7.82 0.76
CA ILE A 163 11.61 -8.25 0.72
C ILE A 163 11.40 -9.41 -0.27
N LEU A 164 12.08 -9.36 -1.42
CA LEU A 164 11.89 -10.32 -2.50
C LEU A 164 12.80 -11.56 -2.38
N SER A 165 13.87 -11.52 -1.59
CA SER A 165 14.84 -12.61 -1.39
C SER A 165 14.20 -13.98 -1.07
N ARG A 166 13.09 -13.98 -0.31
CA ARG A 166 12.38 -15.21 0.11
C ARG A 166 11.47 -15.80 -0.96
N ARG A 167 11.33 -15.13 -2.11
CA ARG A 167 10.44 -15.52 -3.21
C ARG A 167 11.31 -15.80 -4.44
N PRO A 168 11.74 -17.05 -4.67
CA PRO A 168 12.73 -17.37 -5.72
C PRO A 168 12.38 -16.85 -7.12
N ARG A 169 11.08 -16.78 -7.44
CA ARG A 169 10.60 -16.24 -8.74
C ARG A 169 10.69 -14.72 -8.87
N LEU A 170 10.85 -13.99 -7.76
CA LEU A 170 10.91 -12.53 -7.69
C LEU A 170 12.26 -12.01 -7.17
N ALA A 171 13.15 -12.91 -6.73
CA ALA A 171 14.40 -12.54 -6.10
C ALA A 171 15.26 -11.72 -7.08
N ILE A 172 15.80 -10.61 -6.58
CA ILE A 172 16.73 -9.75 -7.30
C ILE A 172 18.12 -10.37 -7.20
N ARG A 173 18.83 -10.47 -8.33
CA ARG A 173 20.23 -10.90 -8.36
C ARG A 173 21.15 -9.71 -8.16
N ASP A 174 22.32 -9.93 -7.58
CA ASP A 174 23.31 -8.88 -7.29
C ASP A 174 23.66 -8.07 -8.55
N GLU A 175 23.77 -8.72 -9.72
CA GLU A 175 24.05 -8.06 -11.00
C GLU A 175 22.91 -7.17 -11.52
N GLU A 176 21.68 -7.35 -11.03
CA GLU A 176 20.49 -6.58 -11.42
C GLU A 176 20.35 -5.30 -10.60
N LEU A 177 20.93 -5.24 -9.39
CA LEU A 177 20.79 -4.10 -8.48
C LEU A 177 21.19 -2.75 -9.08
N PRO A 178 22.30 -2.62 -9.85
CA PRO A 178 22.63 -1.34 -10.47
C PRO A 178 21.57 -0.87 -11.47
N THR A 179 21.04 -1.78 -12.28
CA THR A 179 19.98 -1.49 -13.26
C THR A 179 18.68 -1.07 -12.57
N ILE A 180 18.29 -1.79 -11.52
CA ILE A 180 17.11 -1.49 -10.72
C ILE A 180 17.27 -0.13 -10.03
N THR A 181 18.41 0.13 -9.43
CA THR A 181 18.69 1.42 -8.77
C THR A 181 18.59 2.58 -9.76
N ALA A 182 19.18 2.44 -10.96
CA ALA A 182 19.11 3.47 -11.99
C ALA A 182 17.67 3.73 -12.45
N TRP A 183 16.85 2.68 -12.60
CA TRP A 183 15.43 2.83 -12.91
C TRP A 183 14.64 3.50 -11.77
N LEU A 184 14.90 3.13 -10.52
CA LEU A 184 14.27 3.77 -9.35
C LEU A 184 14.64 5.25 -9.26
N THR A 185 15.89 5.62 -9.55
CA THR A 185 16.30 7.04 -9.59
C THR A 185 15.52 7.82 -10.64
N GLN A 186 15.44 7.32 -11.88
CA GLN A 186 14.64 7.96 -12.92
C GLN A 186 13.16 8.07 -12.53
N THR A 187 12.59 6.98 -12.02
CA THR A 187 11.18 6.91 -11.65
C THR A 187 10.84 7.85 -10.50
N ARG A 188 11.76 8.02 -9.54
CA ARG A 188 11.62 8.96 -8.43
C ARG A 188 11.49 10.40 -8.93
N ASP A 189 12.30 10.81 -9.90
CA ASP A 189 12.23 12.16 -10.48
C ASP A 189 10.90 12.37 -11.23
N GLU A 190 10.44 11.37 -12.00
CA GLU A 190 9.13 11.41 -12.66
C GLU A 190 7.96 11.44 -11.67
N LEU A 191 8.06 10.71 -10.54
CA LEU A 191 7.07 10.73 -9.47
C LEU A 191 7.02 12.09 -8.80
N GLU A 192 8.16 12.74 -8.55
CA GLU A 192 8.17 14.10 -8.02
C GLU A 192 7.42 15.06 -8.92
N GLU A 193 7.59 14.98 -10.24
CA GLU A 193 6.90 15.86 -11.18
C GLU A 193 5.39 15.61 -11.24
N ARG A 194 4.94 14.37 -10.99
CA ARG A 194 3.55 13.94 -11.21
C ARG A 194 2.76 13.63 -9.95
N ALA A 195 3.37 13.71 -8.76
CA ALA A 195 2.73 13.32 -7.50
C ALA A 195 1.42 14.08 -7.23
N GLU A 196 1.38 15.39 -7.50
CA GLU A 196 0.16 16.20 -7.35
C GLU A 196 -0.95 15.72 -8.28
N ALA A 197 -0.64 15.50 -9.56
CA ALA A 197 -1.61 14.99 -10.53
C ALA A 197 -2.14 13.60 -10.14
N LEU A 198 -1.27 12.72 -9.63
CA LEU A 198 -1.70 11.41 -9.12
C LEU A 198 -2.60 11.54 -7.89
N CYS A 199 -2.30 12.44 -6.96
CA CYS A 199 -3.14 12.68 -5.79
C CYS A 199 -4.51 13.22 -6.20
N ASP A 200 -4.55 14.12 -7.17
CA ASP A 200 -5.80 14.63 -7.73
C ASP A 200 -6.59 13.52 -8.43
N GLU A 201 -5.95 12.66 -9.24
CA GLU A 201 -6.60 11.49 -9.84
C GLU A 201 -7.20 10.55 -8.79
N LEU A 202 -6.47 10.27 -7.72
CA LEU A 202 -6.94 9.43 -6.62
C LEU A 202 -8.15 10.07 -5.91
N ARG A 203 -8.07 11.36 -5.58
CA ARG A 203 -9.16 12.10 -4.93
C ARG A 203 -10.44 12.08 -5.77
N HIS A 204 -10.33 12.38 -7.07
CA HIS A 204 -11.48 12.30 -7.99
C HIS A 204 -12.05 10.87 -8.09
N GLY A 205 -11.20 9.85 -8.05
CA GLY A 205 -11.63 8.46 -8.07
C GLY A 205 -12.39 8.04 -6.80
N LEU A 206 -11.93 8.50 -5.63
CA LEU A 206 -12.61 8.29 -4.35
C LEU A 206 -13.99 8.97 -4.31
N ASP A 207 -14.08 10.24 -4.70
CA ASP A 207 -15.34 10.98 -4.78
C ASP A 207 -16.39 10.26 -5.65
N ALA A 208 -15.94 9.63 -6.74
CA ALA A 208 -16.79 8.85 -7.63
C ALA A 208 -17.32 7.57 -6.95
N VAL A 209 -16.47 6.88 -6.18
CA VAL A 209 -16.87 5.67 -5.42
C VAL A 209 -17.91 6.02 -4.37
N ASP A 210 -17.72 7.11 -3.62
CA ASP A 210 -18.65 7.54 -2.59
C ASP A 210 -19.98 8.02 -3.15
N THR A 211 -19.95 8.71 -4.28
CA THR A 211 -21.18 9.06 -5.02
C THR A 211 -21.96 7.81 -5.42
N VAL A 212 -21.30 6.74 -5.87
CA VAL A 212 -21.95 5.47 -6.22
C VAL A 212 -22.48 4.74 -4.99
N ARG A 213 -21.72 4.71 -3.88
CA ARG A 213 -22.15 4.12 -2.59
C ARG A 213 -23.38 4.85 -2.05
N HIS A 214 -23.36 6.19 -2.05
CA HIS A 214 -24.48 7.01 -1.60
C HIS A 214 -25.73 6.84 -2.47
N ARG A 215 -25.58 6.80 -3.81
CA ARG A 215 -26.70 6.51 -4.72
C ARG A 215 -27.28 5.10 -4.50
N ARG A 216 -26.44 4.09 -4.26
CA ARG A 216 -26.91 2.72 -3.95
C ARG A 216 -27.67 2.65 -2.63
N ALA A 217 -27.22 3.40 -1.62
CA ALA A 217 -27.90 3.50 -0.33
C ALA A 217 -29.28 4.17 -0.44
N ILE A 218 -29.39 5.27 -1.21
CA ILE A 218 -30.68 5.96 -1.46
C ILE A 218 -31.65 5.08 -2.26
N LEU A 219 -31.16 4.32 -3.24
CA LEU A 219 -31.99 3.52 -4.14
C LEU A 219 -32.34 2.12 -3.58
N GLY A 220 -31.96 1.80 -2.34
CA GLY A 220 -32.33 0.54 -1.68
C GLY A 220 -31.77 -0.71 -2.37
N GLY A 221 -30.62 -0.62 -3.04
CA GLY A 221 -30.02 -1.75 -3.74
C GLY A 221 -29.63 -2.87 -2.74
N PRO A 222 -29.86 -4.16 -3.06
CA PRO A 222 -29.55 -5.25 -2.15
C PRO A 222 -28.06 -5.28 -1.80
N ASN A 223 -27.78 -5.49 -0.51
CA ASN A 223 -26.45 -5.65 0.03
C ASN A 223 -25.83 -6.93 -0.53
N VAL A 224 -24.85 -6.83 -1.43
CA VAL A 224 -24.15 -8.01 -1.98
C VAL A 224 -23.04 -8.43 -1.01
N SER A 225 -23.43 -8.77 0.22
CA SER A 225 -22.63 -9.58 1.14
C SER A 225 -23.13 -11.01 1.06
N SER A 226 -22.86 -11.67 -0.08
CA SER A 226 -22.85 -13.13 -0.29
C SER A 226 -22.98 -13.43 -1.78
N VAL A 227 -21.88 -13.31 -2.53
CA VAL A 227 -21.70 -14.19 -3.69
C VAL A 227 -20.84 -15.34 -3.21
N THR A 228 -21.56 -16.42 -2.93
CA THR A 228 -21.12 -17.77 -2.63
C THR A 228 -20.03 -18.25 -3.59
N ALA A 229 -19.11 -19.02 -3.00
CA ALA A 229 -18.18 -19.95 -3.63
C ALA A 229 -18.57 -20.39 -5.06
N SER A 230 -17.70 -20.10 -6.03
CA SER A 230 -17.68 -20.85 -7.27
C SER A 230 -17.08 -22.25 -7.03
N PRO A 231 -17.64 -23.30 -7.66
CA PRO A 231 -17.23 -24.67 -7.44
C PRO A 231 -15.85 -24.96 -8.03
N SER A 232 -15.09 -25.83 -7.35
CA SER A 232 -13.84 -26.40 -7.84
C SER A 232 -14.04 -27.09 -9.19
N PRO A 233 -13.11 -26.93 -10.16
CA PRO A 233 -13.11 -27.75 -11.36
C PRO A 233 -12.70 -29.18 -10.99
N GLU A 234 -13.53 -30.14 -11.36
CA GLU A 234 -13.26 -31.58 -11.28
C GLU A 234 -12.01 -31.93 -12.10
N ASP A 235 -11.13 -32.73 -11.50
CA ASP A 235 -10.03 -33.44 -12.16
C ASP A 235 -10.60 -34.46 -13.16
N PRO A 236 -10.13 -34.50 -14.41
CA PRO A 236 -10.37 -35.63 -15.28
C PRO A 236 -9.18 -36.60 -15.15
N GLU A 237 -9.33 -37.70 -14.42
CA GLU A 237 -8.68 -38.98 -14.76
C GLU A 237 -9.08 -40.17 -13.86
N SER A 238 -9.31 -41.30 -14.54
CA SER A 238 -9.26 -42.71 -14.12
C SER A 238 -10.55 -43.47 -13.74
N VAL A 239 -10.85 -44.42 -14.64
CA VAL A 239 -11.70 -45.64 -14.63
C VAL A 239 -13.10 -45.53 -15.23
#